data_AF-A0A828P7L2-F1
#
_entry.id   AF-A0A828P7L2-F1
#
_cell.length_a   1.000
_cell.length_b   1.000
_cell.length_c   1.000
_cell.angle_alpha   90.00
_cell.angle_beta   90.00
_cell.angle_gamma   90.00
#
_symmetry.space_group_name_H-M   'P 1'
#
loop_
_entity.id
_entity.type
_entity.pdbx_description
1 polymer ?
#
loop_
_entity_poly.entity_id
_entity_poly.type
_entity_poly.pdbx_seq_one_letter_code
_entity_poly.pdbx_strand_id
1 'polypeptide(L)'
;MKRNLPLIILLSSLVMGCTQHKTDMPRQLVKALPQYPAYAAANYIKGRVDVKFDIGADGTVTRIEFIRSEPHHLFDEQVVKAMAKWRFEKDMPRKGVKKKFIFSPSAP
;
A
#
# COMPACT_ATOMS: atom_id res chain seq x y z
N MET A 1 57.80 24.27 -36.16
CA MET A 1 57.95 22.79 -36.14
C MET A 1 56.81 22.25 -35.27
N LYS A 2 55.57 22.03 -35.74
CA LYS A 2 54.99 20.82 -36.39
C LYS A 2 55.43 19.47 -35.79
N ARG A 3 54.51 18.79 -35.08
CA ARG A 3 54.32 17.33 -34.89
C ARG A 3 53.19 17.11 -33.84
N ASN A 4 51.91 17.00 -34.21
CA ASN A 4 51.14 15.84 -34.72
C ASN A 4 50.55 14.92 -33.61
N LEU A 5 49.21 14.95 -33.51
CA LEU A 5 48.19 14.10 -32.83
C LEU A 5 48.38 12.58 -33.18
N PRO A 6 47.96 11.53 -32.40
CA PRO A 6 46.53 11.30 -32.12
C PRO A 6 46.02 10.49 -30.90
N LEU A 7 44.74 10.77 -30.55
CA LEU A 7 43.58 9.88 -30.30
C LEU A 7 43.70 8.70 -29.30
N ILE A 8 42.55 8.32 -28.68
CA ILE A 8 42.24 7.13 -27.82
C ILE A 8 42.23 7.54 -26.32
N ILE A 9 41.13 7.53 -25.56
CA ILE A 9 40.20 6.43 -25.26
C ILE A 9 38.77 6.94 -25.01
N LEU A 10 37.84 6.30 -25.72
CA LEU A 10 36.40 6.25 -25.52
C LEU A 10 35.99 5.65 -24.15
N LEU A 11 34.78 6.01 -23.70
CA LEU A 11 33.88 5.16 -22.92
C LEU A 11 34.31 4.78 -21.49
N SER A 12 33.66 5.39 -20.51
CA SER A 12 32.80 4.62 -19.60
C SER A 12 31.86 5.58 -18.87
N SER A 13 30.74 5.86 -19.53
CA SER A 13 29.53 6.33 -18.86
C SER A 13 29.01 5.20 -17.98
N LEU A 14 29.50 5.09 -16.75
CA LEU A 14 28.86 4.25 -15.74
C LEU A 14 27.61 4.99 -15.24
N VAL A 15 26.58 5.06 -16.10
CA VAL A 15 25.23 5.34 -15.63
C VAL A 15 24.83 4.09 -14.87
N MET A 16 25.10 4.11 -13.56
CA MET A 16 24.58 3.13 -12.63
C MET A 16 23.07 3.34 -12.62
N GLY A 17 22.39 2.70 -13.57
CA GLY A 17 20.94 2.69 -13.64
C GLY A 17 20.45 2.12 -12.32
N CYS A 18 19.78 2.96 -11.53
CA CYS A 18 19.02 2.50 -10.39
C CYS A 18 17.99 1.50 -10.92
N THR A 19 18.25 0.20 -10.78
CA THR A 19 17.23 -0.81 -11.04
C THR A 19 16.12 -0.57 -10.03
N GLN A 20 15.01 0.04 -10.47
CA GLN A 20 13.79 0.11 -9.69
C GLN A 20 13.27 -1.31 -9.52
N HIS A 21 13.66 -1.96 -8.42
CA HIS A 21 13.06 -3.21 -8.00
C HIS A 21 11.61 -2.94 -7.58
N LYS A 22 10.69 -3.04 -8.55
CA LYS A 22 9.26 -3.15 -8.29
C LYS A 22 9.05 -4.47 -7.56
N THR A 23 8.95 -4.42 -6.23
CA THR A 23 8.54 -5.60 -5.46
C THR A 23 7.21 -6.06 -5.99
N ASP A 24 7.17 -7.28 -6.53
CA ASP A 24 5.93 -7.83 -7.05
C ASP A 24 4.97 -8.03 -5.88
N MET A 25 3.80 -7.42 -5.95
CA MET A 25 2.74 -7.55 -4.94
C MET A 25 1.63 -8.41 -5.54
N PRO A 26 1.08 -9.36 -4.78
CA PRO A 26 -0.03 -10.17 -5.26
C PRO A 26 -1.18 -9.26 -5.66
N ARG A 27 -1.80 -9.53 -6.81
CA ARG A 27 -2.94 -8.74 -7.27
C ARG A 27 -4.10 -8.93 -6.30
N GLN A 28 -4.77 -7.83 -5.97
CA GLN A 28 -6.00 -7.88 -5.21
C GLN A 28 -7.17 -8.24 -6.14
N LEU A 29 -7.71 -9.45 -5.96
CA LEU A 29 -8.82 -10.01 -6.72
C LEU A 29 -10.17 -9.46 -6.23
N VAL A 30 -10.36 -9.41 -4.91
CA VAL A 30 -11.59 -8.87 -4.30
C VAL A 30 -11.25 -7.65 -3.47
N LYS A 31 -11.94 -6.54 -3.78
CA LYS A 31 -11.85 -5.26 -3.11
C LYS A 31 -13.18 -4.98 -2.42
N ALA A 32 -13.13 -4.68 -1.12
CA ALA A 32 -14.27 -4.19 -0.37
C ALA A 32 -13.86 -2.92 0.38
N LEU A 33 -14.71 -1.91 0.38
CA LEU A 33 -14.46 -0.68 1.14
C LEU A 33 -15.09 -0.78 2.54
N PRO A 34 -14.43 -0.24 3.57
CA PRO A 34 -15.05 -0.03 4.88
C PRO A 34 -16.32 0.80 4.74
N GLN A 35 -17.38 0.39 5.44
CA GLN A 35 -18.58 1.21 5.53
C GLN A 35 -18.31 2.42 6.44
N TYR A 36 -18.94 3.54 6.12
CA TYR A 36 -18.90 4.71 6.98
C TYR A 36 -19.84 4.50 8.17
N PRO A 37 -19.39 4.60 9.44
CA PRO A 37 -20.26 4.48 10.60
C PRO A 37 -21.38 5.53 10.57
N ALA A 38 -22.64 5.11 10.79
CA ALA A 38 -23.79 6.01 10.78
C ALA A 38 -23.64 7.18 11.77
N TYR A 39 -23.13 6.90 12.98
CA TYR A 39 -22.83 7.93 13.97
C TYR A 39 -21.81 8.95 13.47
N ALA A 40 -20.73 8.50 12.81
CA ALA A 40 -19.72 9.39 12.26
C ALA A 40 -20.28 10.24 11.11
N ALA A 41 -21.18 9.68 10.30
CA ALA A 41 -21.83 10.41 9.21
C ALA A 41 -22.75 11.51 9.76
N ALA A 42 -23.59 11.19 10.75
CA ALA A 42 -24.51 12.14 11.37
C ALA A 42 -23.80 13.33 12.05
N ASN A 43 -22.57 13.12 12.50
CA ASN A 43 -21.76 14.13 13.20
C ASN A 43 -20.62 14.70 12.33
N TYR A 44 -20.58 14.39 11.02
CA TYR A 44 -19.54 14.82 10.09
C TYR A 44 -18.09 14.53 10.56
N ILE A 45 -17.91 13.47 11.33
CA ILE A 45 -16.63 13.09 11.93
C ILE A 45 -15.75 12.45 10.86
N LYS A 46 -14.61 13.08 10.56
CA LYS A 46 -13.57 12.53 9.68
C LYS A 46 -12.65 11.59 10.44
N GLY A 47 -11.91 10.76 9.73
CA GLY A 47 -10.89 9.93 10.35
C GLY A 47 -9.88 9.30 9.40
N ARG A 48 -8.88 8.68 10.01
CA ARG A 48 -7.81 7.95 9.34
C ARG A 48 -7.48 6.68 10.11
N VAL A 49 -7.38 5.59 9.36
CA VAL A 49 -6.89 4.31 9.88
C VAL A 49 -5.73 3.84 9.02
N ASP A 50 -4.58 3.60 9.65
CA ASP A 50 -3.43 2.95 9.01
C ASP A 50 -3.29 1.55 9.62
N VAL A 51 -3.24 0.52 8.77
CA VAL A 51 -3.08 -0.88 9.18
C VAL A 51 -1.85 -1.50 8.55
N LYS A 52 -1.31 -2.50 9.25
CA LYS A 52 -0.34 -3.47 8.75
C LYS A 52 -1.01 -4.85 8.79
N PHE A 53 -0.84 -5.65 7.76
CA PHE A 53 -1.44 -6.98 7.69
C PHE A 53 -0.61 -7.92 6.83
N ASP A 54 -1.00 -9.18 6.82
CA ASP A 54 -0.41 -10.20 5.97
C ASP A 54 -1.39 -10.75 4.94
N ILE A 55 -0.81 -11.28 3.87
CA ILE A 55 -1.50 -12.05 2.86
C ILE A 55 -1.04 -13.51 3.01
N GLY A 56 -1.99 -14.41 3.24
CA GLY A 56 -1.77 -15.86 3.31
C GLY A 56 -1.52 -16.46 1.93
N ALA A 57 -1.03 -17.71 1.90
CA ALA A 57 -0.83 -18.44 0.63
C ALA A 57 -2.16 -18.72 -0.10
N ASP A 58 -3.27 -18.77 0.64
CA ASP A 58 -4.62 -18.90 0.09
C ASP A 58 -5.21 -17.57 -0.43
N GLY A 59 -4.42 -16.48 -0.37
CA GLY A 59 -4.83 -15.14 -0.79
C GLY A 59 -5.70 -14.40 0.22
N THR A 60 -5.87 -14.91 1.45
CA THR A 60 -6.65 -14.23 2.49
C THR A 60 -5.83 -13.23 3.30
N VAL A 61 -6.50 -12.26 3.92
CA VAL A 61 -5.87 -11.30 4.81
C VAL A 61 -5.82 -11.85 6.23
N THR A 62 -4.66 -11.78 6.88
CA THR A 62 -4.44 -12.24 8.26
C THR A 62 -3.58 -11.24 9.05
N ARG A 63 -3.52 -11.41 10.38
CA ARG A 63 -2.69 -10.61 11.31
C ARG A 63 -2.82 -9.09 11.08
N ILE A 64 -4.05 -8.59 11.12
CA ILE A 64 -4.32 -7.15 11.01
C ILE A 64 -3.86 -6.47 12.30
N GLU A 65 -2.94 -5.52 12.18
CA GLU A 65 -2.42 -4.67 13.23
C GLU A 65 -2.75 -3.22 12.91
N PHE A 66 -3.36 -2.51 13.86
CA PHE A 66 -3.64 -1.08 13.73
C PHE A 66 -2.39 -0.27 14.10
N ILE A 67 -1.82 0.42 13.11
CA ILE A 67 -0.70 1.35 13.32
C ILE A 67 -1.22 2.71 13.79
N ARG A 68 -2.34 3.14 13.23
CA ARG A 68 -3.02 4.39 13.60
C ARG A 68 -4.52 4.20 13.50
N SER A 69 -5.24 4.74 14.48
CA SER A 69 -6.70 4.81 14.49
C SER A 69 -7.11 6.16 15.08
N GLU A 70 -7.56 7.07 14.21
CA GLU A 70 -7.96 8.43 14.58
C GLU A 70 -9.31 8.77 13.96
N PRO A 71 -10.37 9.08 14.74
CA PRO A 71 -10.48 8.98 16.20
C PRO A 71 -10.37 7.53 16.68
N HIS A 72 -9.94 7.37 17.94
CA HIS A 72 -9.62 6.07 18.51
C HIS A 72 -10.78 5.08 18.36
N HIS A 73 -10.51 3.95 17.69
CA HIS A 73 -11.41 2.80 17.49
C HIS A 73 -12.71 3.04 16.71
N LEU A 74 -13.05 4.30 16.36
CA LEU A 74 -14.33 4.64 15.72
C LEU A 74 -14.52 3.93 14.37
N PHE A 75 -13.43 3.71 13.63
CA PHE A 75 -13.46 3.15 12.27
C PHE A 75 -12.90 1.73 12.18
N ASP A 76 -12.33 1.19 13.27
CA ASP A 76 -11.54 -0.04 13.25
C ASP A 76 -12.38 -1.26 12.85
N GLU A 77 -13.57 -1.38 13.41
CA GLU A 77 -14.49 -2.49 13.11
C GLU A 77 -14.85 -2.53 11.62
N GLN A 78 -15.10 -1.36 11.02
CA GLN A 78 -15.47 -1.27 9.60
C GLN A 78 -14.29 -1.63 8.70
N VAL A 79 -13.07 -1.29 9.11
CA VAL A 79 -11.84 -1.70 8.44
C VAL A 79 -11.67 -3.22 8.50
N VAL A 80 -11.84 -3.85 9.67
CA VAL A 80 -11.77 -5.32 9.82
C VAL A 80 -12.82 -6.00 8.95
N LYS A 81 -14.08 -5.55 9.01
CA LYS A 81 -15.19 -6.11 8.22
C LYS A 81 -14.94 -6.04 6.72
N ALA A 82 -14.32 -4.96 6.23
CA ALA A 82 -13.95 -4.84 4.82
C ALA A 82 -12.77 -5.75 4.46
N MET A 83 -11.71 -5.74 5.26
CA MET A 83 -10.51 -6.52 4.99
C MET A 83 -10.76 -8.04 5.06
N ALA A 84 -11.70 -8.49 5.90
CA ALA A 84 -12.14 -9.88 5.94
C ALA A 84 -12.70 -10.38 4.59
N LYS A 85 -13.21 -9.48 3.75
CA LYS A 85 -13.74 -9.79 2.41
C LYS A 85 -12.67 -9.73 1.33
N TRP A 86 -11.47 -9.22 1.62
CA TRP A 86 -10.43 -9.07 0.62
C TRP A 86 -9.83 -10.41 0.22
N ARG A 87 -9.55 -10.55 -1.08
CA ARG A 87 -8.87 -11.73 -1.63
C ARG A 87 -7.76 -11.25 -2.56
N PHE A 88 -6.63 -11.93 -2.49
CA PHE A 88 -5.44 -11.72 -3.30
C PHE A 88 -5.13 -12.96 -4.12
N GLU A 89 -4.22 -12.83 -5.08
CA GLU A 89 -3.65 -13.98 -5.79
C GLU A 89 -3.07 -14.99 -4.79
N LYS A 90 -3.31 -16.27 -5.07
CA LYS A 90 -2.82 -17.39 -4.28
C LYS A 90 -1.33 -17.63 -4.55
N ASP A 91 -0.71 -18.41 -3.67
CA ASP A 91 0.69 -18.86 -3.75
C ASP A 91 1.72 -17.70 -3.73
N MET A 92 1.28 -16.50 -3.33
CA MET A 92 2.11 -15.30 -3.19
C MET A 92 1.96 -14.68 -1.78
N PRO A 93 2.35 -15.38 -0.71
CA PRO A 93 2.22 -14.86 0.64
C PRO A 93 3.09 -13.61 0.87
N ARG A 94 2.55 -12.63 1.59
CA ARG A 94 3.26 -11.39 1.92
C ARG A 94 3.06 -11.00 3.38
N LYS A 95 4.12 -10.50 4.00
CA LYS A 95 4.11 -10.10 5.40
C LYS A 95 4.23 -8.58 5.53
N GLY A 96 3.51 -8.01 6.49
CA GLY A 96 3.66 -6.60 6.86
C GLY A 96 3.23 -5.59 5.79
N VAL A 97 2.25 -5.95 4.96
CA VAL A 97 1.66 -5.06 3.95
C VAL A 97 0.94 -3.92 4.67
N LYS A 98 1.18 -2.68 4.24
CA LYS A 98 0.55 -1.50 4.85
C LYS A 98 -0.58 -0.96 3.99
N LYS A 99 -1.66 -0.52 4.62
CA LYS A 99 -2.77 0.17 3.96
C LYS A 99 -3.26 1.34 4.80
N LYS A 100 -3.61 2.42 4.12
CA LYS A 100 -4.25 3.61 4.67
C LYS A 100 -5.70 3.68 4.21
N PHE A 101 -6.59 4.05 5.14
CA PHE A 101 -7.99 4.37 4.92
C PHE A 101 -8.24 5.79 5.39
N ILE A 102 -8.89 6.59 4.55
CA ILE A 102 -9.34 7.94 4.89
C ILE A 102 -10.86 7.94 4.87
N PHE A 103 -11.44 8.38 5.98
CA PHE A 103 -12.87 8.54 6.17
C PHE A 103 -13.20 10.02 6.13
N SER A 104 -13.96 10.40 5.10
CA SER A 104 -14.55 11.73 4.97
C SER A 104 -16.05 11.57 4.72
N PRO A 105 -16.92 12.36 5.38
CA PRO A 105 -18.34 12.34 5.06
C PRO A 105 -18.53 12.83 3.62
N SER A 106 -19.55 12.31 2.93
CA SER A 106 -20.04 12.96 1.71
C SER A 106 -20.46 14.38 2.05
N ALA A 107 -20.14 15.34 1.18
CA ALA A 107 -20.62 16.71 1.34
C ALA A 107 -22.15 16.70 1.52
N PRO A 108 -22.70 17.54 2.42
CA PRO A 108 -24.14 17.69 2.56
C PRO A 108 -24.80 18.19 1.28
#